data_AF-A0A6M2A194-F1
#
_entry.id   AF-A0A6M2A194-F1
#
_cell.length_a   1.000
_cell.length_b   1.000
_cell.length_c   1.000
_cell.angle_alpha   90.00
_cell.angle_beta   90.00
_cell.angle_gamma   90.00
#
_symmetry.space_group_name_H-M   'P 1'
#
loop_
_entity.id
_entity.type
_entity.pdbx_description
1 polymer ?
#
loop_
_entity_poly.entity_id
_entity_poly.type
_entity_poly.pdbx_seq_one_letter_code
_entity_poly.pdbx_strand_id
1 'polypeptide(L)'
;MEESSSNIVRDNIIILLDVAIQNLEVFIKASQQKVPTIYSVNVEGNHLTPGRSHTFPFLHAFLPKYQKENRFKHQAIKQIIFSSIEVLQKHSRLLLKLKRGNTEEQQWAKHGLDVINAYNALLIKSRKPPESFTEKLKNSFYSYTGISLITAELKKNWIEIPSEIFMRFDSFGDHEGKTMEKIATELRKGKLVEFSKTERDIFCMRAITLAEKSKLPPELSVDLNTLMRSTPITALETEGDSTSSVISMVQMLTPFPGEVITVRGQFKRDETSHVPSVPDPKSFRVSTIVTQTGFPHPSQYTGWALSNVVIPQNPLRMDLLSHFQTIVKIKKQVATDLLPGERLNLKAKELLILKKEVFDENSEGFIRQHEELSNAILKAAPYKSLKDKSSQEKIDTFYALLKTHPTPFDFISQTHQMINKFFIDYPHEKLVQEWHSHQNPDLHEGDPKDRFRATSELLQRALELACEEVTIQLKQPQTKIEEATLNFIFLQGRILGQAASSLFLQHFSEKIGFAPPLLKHFELMIQTCSIRQVLAFQRELDFVLTPNKQEMKSQHKQNLERLIKEDIAIFQEDPDFEEPTLKIAHELERYYNSRYNYQLNLPKKK
;
A
#
# COMPACT_ATOMS: atom_id res chain seq x y z
N MET A 1 -5.45 0.71 33.20
CA MET A 1 -4.70 -0.56 33.08
C MET A 1 -4.48 -0.98 31.62
N GLU A 2 -5.39 -0.66 30.68
CA GLU A 2 -5.27 -1.05 29.26
C GLU A 2 -4.18 -0.29 28.46
N GLU A 3 -3.84 0.96 28.80
CA GLU A 3 -2.70 1.67 28.17
C GLU A 3 -1.34 1.08 28.57
N SER A 4 -1.27 0.44 29.73
CA SER A 4 -0.02 -0.14 30.25
C SER A 4 0.37 -1.41 29.49
N SER A 5 -0.58 -2.29 29.15
CA SER A 5 -0.30 -3.52 28.38
C SER A 5 0.05 -3.23 26.91
N SER A 6 -0.62 -2.26 26.28
CA SER A 6 -0.37 -1.83 24.90
C SER A 6 1.05 -1.26 24.71
N ASN A 7 1.57 -0.53 25.71
CA ASN A 7 2.94 -0.01 25.66
C ASN A 7 3.97 -1.13 25.84
N ILE A 8 3.73 -2.07 26.75
CA ILE A 8 4.65 -3.20 27.00
C ILE A 8 4.87 -4.06 25.75
N VAL A 9 3.82 -4.36 24.98
CA VAL A 9 3.97 -5.18 23.77
C VAL A 9 4.67 -4.42 22.64
N ARG A 10 4.35 -3.13 22.49
CA ARG A 10 5.05 -2.25 21.55
C ARG A 10 6.55 -2.19 21.87
N ASP A 11 6.90 -2.01 23.13
CA ASP A 11 8.29 -1.92 23.58
C ASP A 11 9.03 -3.24 23.36
N ASN A 12 8.38 -4.38 23.60
CA ASN A 12 8.94 -5.70 23.30
C ASN A 12 9.26 -5.90 21.81
N ILE A 13 8.44 -5.38 20.90
CA ILE A 13 8.70 -5.47 19.46
C ILE A 13 9.80 -4.52 19.03
N ILE A 14 9.86 -3.32 19.63
CA ILE A 14 10.97 -2.39 19.40
C ILE A 14 12.28 -3.06 19.82
N ILE A 15 12.30 -3.76 20.97
CA ILE A 15 13.46 -4.55 21.39
C ILE A 15 13.79 -5.65 20.37
N LEU A 16 12.80 -6.41 19.89
CA LEU A 16 13.03 -7.45 18.86
C LEU A 16 13.59 -6.87 17.55
N LEU A 17 13.06 -5.73 17.11
CA LEU A 17 13.55 -5.02 15.93
C LEU A 17 14.97 -4.49 16.14
N ASP A 18 15.27 -3.93 17.31
CA ASP A 18 16.59 -3.41 17.64
C ASP A 18 17.64 -4.54 17.63
N VAL A 19 17.30 -5.69 18.24
CA VAL A 19 18.14 -6.89 18.17
C VAL A 19 18.35 -7.36 16.73
N ALA A 20 17.31 -7.36 15.90
CA ALA A 20 17.42 -7.73 14.50
C ALA A 20 18.31 -6.76 13.69
N ILE A 21 18.18 -5.45 13.94
CA ILE A 21 19.01 -4.40 13.34
C ILE A 21 20.48 -4.59 13.76
N GLN A 22 20.75 -4.74 15.05
CA GLN A 22 22.10 -4.96 15.57
C GLN A 22 22.75 -6.22 14.99
N ASN A 23 22.00 -7.31 14.89
CA ASN A 23 22.48 -8.55 14.27
C ASN A 23 22.88 -8.33 12.80
N LEU A 24 22.04 -7.62 12.02
CA LEU A 24 22.38 -7.26 10.64
C LEU A 24 23.61 -6.36 10.58
N GLU A 25 23.72 -5.37 11.45
CA GLU A 25 24.88 -4.46 11.47
C GLU A 25 26.19 -5.22 11.68
N VAL A 26 26.23 -6.09 12.69
CA VAL A 26 27.42 -6.88 13.02
C VAL A 26 27.79 -7.78 11.83
N PHE A 27 26.79 -8.37 11.19
CA PHE A 27 26.99 -9.19 10.00
C PHE A 27 27.49 -8.39 8.79
N ILE A 28 26.93 -7.20 8.52
CA ILE A 28 27.37 -6.30 7.44
C ILE A 28 28.83 -5.89 7.66
N LYS A 29 29.14 -5.40 8.88
CA LYS A 29 30.49 -4.96 9.26
C LYS A 29 31.51 -6.09 9.08
N ALA A 30 31.17 -7.32 9.52
CA ALA A 30 32.03 -8.48 9.33
C ALA A 30 32.18 -8.89 7.84
N SER A 31 31.10 -8.81 7.07
CA SER A 31 31.08 -9.23 5.66
C SER A 31 31.76 -8.25 4.69
N GLN A 32 31.94 -6.98 5.08
CA GLN A 32 32.60 -5.96 4.27
C GLN A 32 34.13 -5.92 4.43
N GLN A 33 34.70 -6.66 5.39
CA GLN A 33 36.16 -6.61 5.63
C GLN A 33 36.95 -7.36 4.56
N LYS A 34 38.04 -6.74 4.08
CA LYS A 34 38.90 -7.27 3.02
C LYS A 34 39.68 -8.53 3.43
N VAL A 35 39.86 -8.73 4.74
CA VAL A 35 40.53 -9.88 5.35
C VAL A 35 39.69 -10.37 6.54
N PRO A 36 39.16 -11.61 6.52
CA PRO A 36 38.27 -12.15 7.56
C PRO A 36 38.96 -12.40 8.92
N THR A 37 40.22 -12.01 9.09
CA THR A 37 41.00 -12.22 10.32
C THR A 37 40.78 -11.16 11.39
N ILE A 38 40.24 -9.99 11.05
CA ILE A 38 40.19 -8.84 11.97
C ILE A 38 38.84 -8.75 12.71
N TYR A 39 37.76 -9.25 12.12
CA TYR A 39 36.45 -9.38 12.77
C TYR A 39 35.92 -10.81 12.64
N SER A 40 35.78 -11.50 13.77
CA SER A 40 35.02 -12.75 13.86
C SER A 40 33.64 -12.44 14.43
N VAL A 41 32.55 -12.91 13.84
CA VAL A 41 31.23 -12.80 14.49
C VAL A 41 31.12 -13.88 15.55
N ASN A 42 30.74 -13.55 16.77
CA ASN A 42 30.42 -14.53 17.82
C ASN A 42 28.91 -14.67 17.95
N VAL A 43 28.47 -15.86 18.39
CA VAL A 43 27.06 -16.17 18.61
C VAL A 43 26.84 -16.34 20.11
N GLU A 44 26.07 -15.42 20.68
CA GLU A 44 25.71 -15.43 22.11
C GLU A 44 24.17 -15.47 22.20
N GLY A 45 23.63 -16.67 22.37
CA GLY A 45 22.18 -16.89 22.30
C GLY A 45 21.61 -16.52 20.92
N ASN A 46 20.75 -15.48 20.89
CA ASN A 46 20.14 -14.94 19.66
C ASN A 46 20.84 -13.66 19.14
N HIS A 47 21.99 -13.32 19.69
CA HIS A 47 22.74 -12.11 19.34
C HIS A 47 24.03 -12.44 18.59
N LEU A 48 24.35 -11.59 17.62
CA LEU A 48 25.66 -11.54 16.98
C LEU A 48 26.49 -10.46 17.65
N THR A 49 27.63 -10.84 18.20
CA THR A 49 28.58 -9.90 18.82
C THR A 49 29.86 -9.80 17.98
N PRO A 50 30.47 -8.61 17.88
CA PRO A 50 31.76 -8.47 17.25
C PRO A 50 32.83 -9.14 18.12
N GLY A 51 33.50 -10.14 17.59
CA GLY A 51 34.65 -10.82 18.19
C GLY A 51 35.97 -10.45 17.49
N ARG A 52 37.07 -10.58 18.23
CA ARG A 52 38.43 -10.45 17.70
C ARG A 52 39.02 -11.85 17.51
N SER A 53 39.43 -12.17 16.29
CA SER A 53 40.21 -13.39 16.04
C SER A 53 41.70 -13.07 16.20
N HIS A 54 42.34 -13.68 17.20
CA HIS A 54 43.78 -13.52 17.43
C HIS A 54 44.64 -14.53 16.64
N THR A 55 44.02 -15.41 15.85
CA THR A 55 44.71 -16.47 15.11
C THR A 55 44.66 -16.23 13.61
N PHE A 56 45.80 -16.40 12.93
CA PHE A 56 45.87 -16.49 11.47
C PHE A 56 45.23 -17.81 11.02
N PRO A 57 44.05 -17.80 10.37
CA PRO A 57 43.26 -19.00 10.08
C PRO A 57 43.86 -19.84 8.95
N PHE A 58 44.90 -19.37 8.26
CA PHE A 58 45.38 -19.99 7.03
C PHE A 58 45.91 -21.42 7.22
N LEU A 59 46.58 -21.70 8.34
CA LEU A 59 47.13 -23.03 8.65
C LEU A 59 46.11 -23.96 9.33
N HIS A 60 45.15 -23.42 10.09
CA HIS A 60 44.15 -24.21 10.80
C HIS A 60 42.87 -24.49 9.99
N ALA A 61 42.61 -23.73 8.92
CA ALA A 61 41.44 -23.89 8.04
C ALA A 61 41.33 -25.26 7.35
N PHE A 62 42.44 -26.00 7.25
CA PHE A 62 42.47 -27.34 6.64
C PHE A 62 42.25 -28.48 7.63
N LEU A 63 42.24 -28.20 8.95
CA LEU A 63 41.98 -29.23 9.95
C LEU A 63 40.48 -29.59 9.96
N PRO A 64 40.11 -30.87 9.84
CA PRO A 64 38.70 -31.30 9.82
C PRO A 64 37.88 -30.82 11.03
N LYS A 65 38.53 -30.75 12.20
CA LYS A 65 37.92 -30.25 13.45
C LYS A 65 37.52 -28.78 13.32
N TYR A 66 38.41 -27.96 12.77
CA TYR A 66 38.19 -26.52 12.57
C TYR A 66 37.15 -26.24 11.48
N GLN A 67 37.13 -27.04 10.41
CA GLN A 67 36.09 -26.96 9.37
C GLN A 67 34.70 -27.29 9.92
N LYS A 68 34.59 -28.31 10.78
CA LYS A 68 33.32 -28.69 11.43
C LYS A 68 32.82 -27.58 12.34
N GLU A 69 33.70 -27.02 13.17
CA GLU A 69 33.39 -25.91 14.08
C GLU A 69 32.95 -24.64 13.33
N ASN A 70 33.67 -24.27 12.26
CA ASN A 70 33.28 -23.14 11.42
C ASN A 70 31.94 -23.36 10.71
N ARG A 71 31.63 -24.58 10.25
CA ARG A 71 30.33 -24.88 9.64
C ARG A 71 29.18 -24.73 10.64
N PHE A 72 29.33 -25.23 11.87
CA PHE A 72 28.33 -25.02 12.92
C PHE A 72 28.15 -23.54 13.24
N LYS A 73 29.25 -22.80 13.39
CA LYS A 73 29.23 -21.36 13.65
C LYS A 73 28.55 -20.59 12.51
N HIS A 74 28.83 -20.92 11.25
CA HIS A 74 28.18 -20.31 10.09
C HIS A 74 26.70 -20.64 10.01
N GLN A 75 26.31 -21.88 10.35
CA GLN A 75 24.91 -22.27 10.37
C GLN A 75 24.13 -21.51 11.46
N ALA A 76 24.73 -21.31 12.63
CA ALA A 76 24.15 -20.51 13.71
C ALA A 76 24.01 -19.03 13.32
N ILE A 77 25.07 -18.41 12.77
CA ILE A 77 25.01 -17.03 12.25
C ILE A 77 23.92 -16.90 11.19
N LYS A 78 23.86 -17.84 10.24
CA LYS A 78 22.85 -17.86 9.18
C LYS A 78 21.43 -17.95 9.73
N GLN A 79 21.20 -18.78 10.75
CA GLN A 79 19.89 -18.86 11.41
C GLN A 79 19.50 -17.53 12.08
N ILE A 80 20.44 -16.88 12.77
CA ILE A 80 20.21 -15.59 13.42
C ILE A 80 19.93 -14.49 12.39
N ILE A 81 20.62 -14.50 11.25
CA ILE A 81 20.35 -13.55 10.18
C ILE A 81 18.99 -13.80 9.53
N PHE A 82 18.61 -15.05 9.29
CA PHE A 82 17.28 -15.37 8.78
C PHE A 82 16.16 -14.98 9.74
N SER A 83 16.32 -15.24 11.05
CA SER A 83 15.33 -14.79 12.03
C SER A 83 15.27 -13.26 12.11
N SER A 84 16.41 -12.57 12.03
CA SER A 84 16.46 -11.10 12.03
C SER A 84 15.78 -10.50 10.78
N ILE A 85 16.00 -11.09 9.61
CA ILE A 85 15.32 -10.73 8.35
C ILE A 85 13.81 -10.94 8.48
N GLU A 86 13.39 -12.09 9.00
CA GLU A 86 11.97 -12.42 9.17
C GLU A 86 11.28 -11.43 10.14
N VAL A 87 11.94 -11.08 11.25
CA VAL A 87 11.45 -10.04 12.19
C VAL A 87 11.32 -8.68 11.48
N LEU A 88 12.35 -8.25 10.74
CA LEU A 88 12.33 -6.95 10.05
C LEU A 88 11.27 -6.89 8.94
N GLN A 89 11.07 -7.97 8.18
CA GLN A 89 10.02 -8.03 7.17
C GLN A 89 8.63 -8.06 7.81
N LYS A 90 8.43 -8.91 8.83
CA LYS A 90 7.17 -9.06 9.56
C LYS A 90 6.71 -7.74 10.21
N HIS A 91 7.65 -6.95 10.73
CA HIS A 91 7.38 -5.69 11.43
C HIS A 91 7.79 -4.43 10.66
N SER A 92 8.04 -4.54 9.34
CA SER A 92 8.46 -3.43 8.46
C SER A 92 7.49 -2.23 8.48
N ARG A 93 6.18 -2.45 8.64
CA ARG A 93 5.19 -1.38 8.77
C ARG A 93 5.34 -0.56 10.06
N LEU A 94 5.76 -1.18 11.16
CA LEU A 94 6.04 -0.45 12.40
C LEU A 94 7.26 0.46 12.22
N LEU A 95 8.32 -0.04 11.58
CA LEU A 95 9.49 0.77 11.21
C LEU A 95 9.09 2.00 10.36
N LEU A 96 8.19 1.81 9.37
CA LEU A 96 7.65 2.90 8.56
C LEU A 96 6.75 3.87 9.36
N LYS A 97 5.99 3.38 10.35
CA LYS A 97 5.18 4.21 11.24
C LYS A 97 6.06 5.08 12.14
N LEU A 98 7.14 4.52 12.70
CA LEU A 98 8.11 5.23 13.55
C LEU A 98 8.84 6.35 12.80
N LYS A 99 8.99 6.24 11.47
CA LYS A 99 9.45 7.35 10.61
C LYS A 99 8.57 8.61 10.69
N ARG A 100 7.32 8.50 11.16
CA ARG A 100 6.37 9.61 11.36
C ARG A 100 6.23 10.00 12.83
N GLY A 101 7.00 9.36 13.71
CA GLY A 101 6.98 9.53 15.16
C GLY A 101 7.68 10.79 15.65
N ASN A 102 8.03 10.82 16.93
CA ASN A 102 8.87 11.87 17.52
C ASN A 102 10.32 11.80 16.98
N THR A 103 11.16 12.79 17.30
CA THR A 103 12.53 12.88 16.76
C THR A 103 13.38 11.64 17.03
N GLU A 104 13.25 11.01 18.21
CA GLU A 104 13.98 9.79 18.57
C GLU A 104 13.50 8.59 17.74
N GLU A 105 12.18 8.42 17.61
CA GLU A 105 11.56 7.39 16.77
C GLU A 105 11.96 7.54 15.30
N GLN A 106 12.03 8.78 14.81
CA GLN A 106 12.48 9.09 13.44
C GLN A 106 13.95 8.73 13.22
N GLN A 107 14.83 9.09 14.15
CA GLN A 107 16.25 8.75 14.07
C GLN A 107 16.48 7.24 14.12
N TRP A 108 15.78 6.54 15.01
CA TRP A 108 15.85 5.09 15.11
C TRP A 108 15.31 4.39 13.85
N ALA A 109 14.16 4.83 13.33
CA ALA A 109 13.60 4.30 12.10
C ALA A 109 14.52 4.53 10.88
N LYS A 110 15.14 5.71 10.81
CA LYS A 110 16.14 6.03 9.78
C LYS A 110 17.34 5.10 9.87
N HIS A 111 17.87 4.88 11.08
CA HIS A 111 18.97 3.94 11.32
C HIS A 111 18.62 2.51 10.84
N GLY A 112 17.46 1.98 11.23
CA GLY A 112 17.01 0.66 10.79
C GLY A 112 16.87 0.54 9.27
N LEU A 113 16.34 1.58 8.60
CA LEU A 113 16.25 1.63 7.14
C LEU A 113 17.63 1.67 6.47
N ASP A 114 18.58 2.43 7.02
CA ASP A 114 19.95 2.51 6.51
C ASP A 114 20.68 1.15 6.62
N VAL A 115 20.47 0.43 7.73
CA VAL A 115 21.00 -0.93 7.93
C VAL A 115 20.41 -1.93 6.94
N ILE A 116 19.09 -1.89 6.71
CA ILE A 116 18.42 -2.72 5.70
C ILE A 116 19.00 -2.43 4.30
N ASN A 117 19.16 -1.15 3.95
CA ASN A 117 19.72 -0.75 2.67
C ASN A 117 21.18 -1.22 2.51
N ALA A 118 21.99 -1.11 3.56
CA ALA A 118 23.37 -1.58 3.56
C ALA A 118 23.48 -3.12 3.42
N TYR A 119 22.60 -3.88 4.10
CA TYR A 119 22.50 -5.33 3.93
C TYR A 119 22.13 -5.71 2.50
N ASN A 120 21.10 -5.07 1.96
CA ASN A 120 20.63 -5.29 0.60
C ASN A 120 21.72 -4.95 -0.45
N ALA A 121 22.44 -3.84 -0.27
CA ALA A 121 23.58 -3.47 -1.13
C ALA A 121 24.72 -4.50 -1.07
N LEU A 122 25.00 -5.06 0.11
CA LEU A 122 25.97 -6.15 0.29
C LEU A 122 25.58 -7.39 -0.53
N LEU A 123 24.30 -7.76 -0.54
CA LEU A 123 23.81 -8.87 -1.35
C LEU A 123 23.98 -8.60 -2.86
N ILE A 124 23.64 -7.40 -3.35
CA ILE A 124 23.84 -7.03 -4.76
C ILE A 124 25.32 -7.14 -5.15
N LYS A 125 26.21 -6.60 -4.34
CA LYS A 125 27.66 -6.66 -4.60
C LYS A 125 28.14 -8.11 -4.69
N SER A 126 27.63 -8.97 -3.83
CA SER A 126 28.00 -10.40 -3.81
C SER A 126 27.44 -11.22 -4.98
N ARG A 127 26.44 -10.70 -5.72
CA ARG A 127 25.86 -11.35 -6.91
C ARG A 127 26.63 -11.04 -8.20
N LYS A 128 27.45 -9.98 -8.22
CA LYS A 128 28.29 -9.66 -9.38
C LYS A 128 29.36 -10.75 -9.57
N PRO A 129 29.63 -11.18 -10.82
CA PRO A 129 30.72 -12.12 -11.07
C PRO A 129 32.05 -11.47 -10.65
N PRO A 130 32.97 -12.24 -10.02
CA PRO A 130 34.29 -11.72 -9.65
C PRO A 130 35.05 -11.25 -10.90
N GLU A 131 35.58 -10.03 -10.84
CA GLU A 131 36.18 -9.34 -11.99
C GLU A 131 37.59 -9.87 -12.29
N SER A 132 38.23 -10.56 -11.34
CA SER A 132 39.59 -11.08 -11.48
C SER A 132 39.77 -12.55 -11.07
N PHE A 133 40.79 -13.21 -11.63
CA PHE A 133 41.14 -14.60 -11.31
C PHE A 133 41.55 -14.78 -9.83
N THR A 134 42.25 -13.78 -9.27
CA THR A 134 42.62 -13.76 -7.85
C THR A 134 41.40 -13.69 -6.93
N GLU A 135 40.37 -12.95 -7.33
CA GLU A 135 39.10 -12.85 -6.61
C GLU A 135 38.25 -14.13 -6.74
N LYS A 136 38.31 -14.82 -7.91
CA LYS A 136 37.75 -16.17 -8.08
C LYS A 136 38.39 -17.17 -7.12
N LEU A 137 39.73 -17.24 -7.09
CA LEU A 137 40.47 -18.14 -6.19
C LEU A 137 40.19 -17.82 -4.71
N LYS A 138 40.16 -16.54 -4.35
CA LYS A 138 39.85 -16.07 -2.99
C LYS A 138 38.43 -16.46 -2.56
N ASN A 139 37.44 -16.28 -3.44
CA ASN A 139 36.04 -16.67 -3.17
C ASN A 139 35.86 -18.19 -3.10
N SER A 140 36.50 -18.94 -4.00
CA SER A 140 36.52 -20.41 -3.94
C SER A 140 37.17 -20.91 -2.65
N PHE A 141 38.31 -20.34 -2.25
CA PHE A 141 38.97 -20.65 -0.99
C PHE A 141 38.06 -20.40 0.21
N TYR A 142 37.48 -19.21 0.33
CA TYR A 142 36.58 -18.88 1.44
C TYR A 142 35.29 -19.68 1.46
N SER A 143 34.76 -20.07 0.30
CA SER A 143 33.60 -20.97 0.23
C SER A 143 33.96 -22.39 0.68
N TYR A 144 35.13 -22.89 0.29
CA TYR A 144 35.61 -24.23 0.63
C TYR A 144 35.98 -24.37 2.11
N THR A 145 36.65 -23.35 2.68
CA THR A 145 37.03 -23.31 4.09
C THR A 145 35.87 -22.91 5.01
N GLY A 146 34.71 -22.58 4.46
CA GLY A 146 33.55 -22.11 5.21
C GLY A 146 33.84 -20.83 6.00
N ILE A 147 34.56 -19.89 5.38
CA ILE A 147 34.90 -18.57 5.94
C ILE A 147 33.98 -17.48 5.35
N SER A 148 33.34 -17.74 4.20
CA SER A 148 32.38 -16.82 3.60
C SER A 148 31.06 -16.82 4.39
N LEU A 149 30.80 -15.71 5.10
CA LEU A 149 29.53 -15.44 5.77
C LEU A 149 28.36 -15.32 4.78
N ILE A 150 28.62 -14.83 3.55
CA ILE A 150 27.59 -14.72 2.50
C ILE A 150 27.49 -16.05 1.75
N THR A 151 26.45 -16.82 2.06
CA THR A 151 26.14 -18.09 1.39
C THR A 151 25.22 -17.89 0.19
N ALA A 152 25.16 -18.87 -0.73
CA ALA A 152 24.24 -18.83 -1.88
C ALA A 152 22.76 -18.69 -1.46
N GLU A 153 22.39 -19.22 -0.30
CA GLU A 153 21.05 -19.06 0.26
C GLU A 153 20.83 -17.66 0.84
N LEU A 154 21.79 -17.08 1.56
CA LEU A 154 21.69 -15.69 2.04
C LEU A 154 21.55 -14.69 0.89
N LYS A 155 22.21 -14.96 -0.25
CA LYS A 155 22.05 -14.14 -1.47
C LYS A 155 20.61 -14.08 -1.99
N LYS A 156 19.72 -15.00 -1.59
CA LYS A 156 18.31 -15.00 -1.99
C LYS A 156 17.39 -14.24 -1.02
N ASN A 157 17.84 -14.00 0.21
CA ASN A 157 17.01 -13.41 1.27
C ASN A 157 17.20 -11.89 1.35
N TRP A 158 16.60 -11.20 0.38
CA TRP A 158 16.52 -9.74 0.32
C TRP A 158 15.45 -9.21 1.29
N ILE A 159 15.75 -8.14 2.02
CA ILE A 159 14.75 -7.51 2.89
C ILE A 159 13.94 -6.53 2.06
N GLU A 160 12.69 -6.88 1.81
CA GLU A 160 11.74 -6.05 1.09
C GLU A 160 10.93 -5.20 2.08
N ILE A 161 10.84 -3.89 1.81
CA ILE A 161 10.00 -2.94 2.56
C ILE A 161 8.77 -2.65 1.68
N PRO A 162 7.55 -2.52 2.25
CA PRO A 162 6.34 -2.19 1.50
C PRO A 162 6.56 -0.98 0.57
N SER A 163 6.07 -1.09 -0.66
CA SER A 163 6.34 -0.16 -1.77
C SER A 163 5.48 1.10 -1.76
N GLU A 164 4.75 1.39 -0.68
CA GLU A 164 4.01 2.65 -0.56
C GLU A 164 5.02 3.80 -0.50
N ILE A 165 5.20 4.48 -1.63
CA ILE A 165 6.04 5.66 -1.68
C ILE A 165 5.17 6.82 -1.21
N PHE A 166 5.52 7.31 -0.03
CA PHE A 166 4.90 8.47 0.58
C PHE A 166 5.87 9.64 0.51
N MET A 167 5.47 10.71 -0.18
CA MET A 167 6.19 11.98 -0.19
C MET A 167 5.29 13.09 0.35
N ARG A 168 5.87 13.96 1.18
CA ARG A 168 5.22 15.15 1.70
C ARG A 168 6.03 16.37 1.31
N PHE A 169 5.39 17.33 0.66
CA PHE A 169 5.96 18.64 0.34
C PHE A 169 5.23 19.69 1.16
N ASP A 170 5.94 20.40 2.03
CA ASP A 170 5.39 21.54 2.78
C ASP A 170 6.02 22.83 2.25
N SER A 171 5.20 23.84 1.94
CA SER A 171 5.65 25.05 1.25
C SER A 171 6.45 26.04 2.14
N PHE A 172 6.56 25.80 3.46
CA PHE A 172 7.33 26.64 4.40
C PHE A 172 7.94 25.80 5.55
N GLY A 173 9.24 25.99 5.80
CA GLY A 173 10.06 25.16 6.69
C GLY A 173 9.76 25.24 8.20
N ASP A 174 10.14 24.15 8.87
CA ASP A 174 10.61 24.01 10.25
C ASP A 174 9.85 24.66 11.42
N HIS A 175 8.52 24.68 11.39
CA HIS A 175 7.75 24.72 12.64
C HIS A 175 6.56 23.75 12.64
N GLU A 176 6.71 22.77 13.53
CA GLU A 176 5.79 21.72 14.00
C GLU A 176 5.27 20.74 12.93
N GLY A 177 5.91 19.57 12.90
CA GLY A 177 5.40 18.34 12.30
C GLY A 177 4.14 17.83 13.00
N LYS A 178 3.02 18.55 12.85
CA LYS A 178 1.70 18.03 13.22
C LYS A 178 1.21 17.11 12.10
N THR A 179 1.00 15.85 12.45
CA THR A 179 0.46 14.79 11.58
C THR A 179 -0.96 15.16 11.13
N MET A 180 -1.35 14.79 9.91
CA MET A 180 -2.74 14.94 9.40
C MET A 180 -3.80 14.34 10.33
N GLU A 181 -3.41 13.37 11.15
CA GLU A 181 -4.26 12.75 12.17
C GLU A 181 -4.59 13.73 13.33
N LYS A 182 -3.66 14.58 13.76
CA LYS A 182 -3.96 15.69 14.68
C LYS A 182 -4.86 16.73 14.02
N ILE A 183 -4.69 16.99 12.72
CA ILE A 183 -5.55 17.89 11.95
C ILE A 183 -6.97 17.31 11.87
N ALA A 184 -7.14 16.03 11.54
CA ALA A 184 -8.44 15.34 11.57
C ALA A 184 -9.06 15.32 12.98
N THR A 185 -8.24 15.24 14.03
CA THR A 185 -8.70 15.27 15.43
C THR A 185 -9.09 16.68 15.88
N GLU A 186 -8.35 17.73 15.47
CA GLU A 186 -8.74 19.13 15.67
C GLU A 186 -9.96 19.49 14.82
N LEU A 187 -10.07 18.94 13.61
CA LEU A 187 -11.24 19.09 12.74
C LEU A 187 -12.52 18.50 13.35
N ARG A 188 -12.38 17.48 14.22
CA ARG A 188 -13.50 16.89 14.99
C ARG A 188 -13.84 17.65 16.27
N LYS A 189 -12.96 18.54 16.75
CA LYS A 189 -13.16 19.32 17.99
C LYS A 189 -13.76 20.71 17.75
N GLY A 190 -13.54 21.29 16.57
CA GLY A 190 -14.10 22.59 16.20
C GLY A 190 -15.59 22.52 15.84
N LYS A 191 -16.32 23.62 16.07
CA LYS A 191 -17.71 23.77 15.60
C LYS A 191 -17.67 24.10 14.10
N LEU A 192 -18.49 23.42 13.30
CA LEU A 192 -18.71 23.78 11.89
C LEU A 192 -19.40 25.15 11.83
N VAL A 193 -18.82 26.09 11.08
CA VAL A 193 -19.32 27.47 10.99
C VAL A 193 -19.37 27.92 9.54
N GLU A 194 -20.37 28.75 9.23
CA GLU A 194 -20.47 29.39 7.92
C GLU A 194 -19.43 30.50 7.76
N PHE A 195 -18.85 30.57 6.56
CA PHE A 195 -17.93 31.61 6.16
C PHE A 195 -18.57 32.48 5.08
N SER A 196 -18.27 33.77 5.14
CA SER A 196 -18.69 34.77 4.17
C SER A 196 -18.08 34.52 2.79
N LYS A 197 -18.73 35.08 1.76
CA LYS A 197 -18.20 35.09 0.40
C LYS A 197 -16.80 35.74 0.33
N THR A 198 -16.57 36.79 1.12
CA THR A 198 -15.28 37.49 1.18
C THR A 198 -14.17 36.60 1.76
N GLU A 199 -14.45 35.86 2.84
CA GLU A 199 -13.50 34.87 3.41
C GLU A 199 -13.18 33.78 2.39
N ARG A 200 -14.19 33.27 1.67
CA ARG A 200 -14.01 32.31 0.58
C ARG A 200 -13.10 32.85 -0.52
N ASP A 201 -13.38 34.05 -1.01
CA ASP A 201 -12.65 34.62 -2.14
C ASP A 201 -11.19 34.93 -1.76
N ILE A 202 -10.95 35.46 -0.55
CA ILE A 202 -9.61 35.69 -0.01
C ILE A 202 -8.86 34.35 0.19
N PHE A 203 -9.53 33.35 0.74
CA PHE A 203 -8.96 32.02 0.94
C PHE A 203 -8.52 31.43 -0.40
N CYS A 204 -9.41 31.46 -1.41
CA CYS A 204 -9.12 30.96 -2.74
C CYS A 204 -7.97 31.70 -3.40
N MET A 205 -7.99 33.03 -3.39
CA MET A 205 -6.93 33.85 -3.97
C MET A 205 -5.56 33.57 -3.33
N ARG A 206 -5.52 33.46 -2.00
CA ARG A 206 -4.27 33.16 -1.27
C ARG A 206 -3.77 31.75 -1.56
N ALA A 207 -4.66 30.78 -1.63
CA ALA A 207 -4.33 29.40 -1.97
C ALA A 207 -3.75 29.29 -3.39
N ILE A 208 -4.38 29.93 -4.38
CA ILE A 208 -3.90 29.98 -5.76
C ILE A 208 -2.52 30.64 -5.81
N THR A 209 -2.37 31.81 -5.17
CA THR A 209 -1.08 32.52 -5.10
C THR A 209 0.01 31.67 -4.44
N LEU A 210 -0.34 30.90 -3.41
CA LEU A 210 0.61 30.00 -2.73
C LEU A 210 0.95 28.78 -3.56
N ALA A 211 -0.01 28.25 -4.31
CA ALA A 211 0.21 27.14 -5.23
C ALA A 211 1.10 27.56 -6.41
N GLU A 212 0.85 28.73 -7.00
CA GLU A 212 1.70 29.33 -8.05
C GLU A 212 3.12 29.64 -7.56
N LYS A 213 3.28 30.04 -6.29
CA LYS A 213 4.59 30.28 -5.67
C LYS A 213 5.29 29.01 -5.20
N SER A 214 4.54 27.96 -4.91
CA SER A 214 5.11 26.65 -4.59
C SER A 214 5.66 26.02 -5.86
N LYS A 215 6.69 25.16 -5.74
CA LYS A 215 7.26 24.42 -6.87
C LYS A 215 6.30 23.32 -7.38
N LEU A 216 5.00 23.59 -7.42
CA LEU A 216 4.04 22.69 -8.03
C LEU A 216 4.29 22.67 -9.54
N PRO A 217 4.19 21.50 -10.19
CA PRO A 217 4.22 21.41 -11.64
C PRO A 217 3.24 22.41 -12.29
N PRO A 218 3.63 23.14 -13.34
CA PRO A 218 2.80 24.17 -13.98
C PRO A 218 1.42 23.67 -14.41
N GLU A 219 1.30 22.40 -14.79
CA GLU A 219 0.06 21.76 -15.23
C GLU A 219 -0.93 21.62 -14.06
N LEU A 220 -0.42 21.33 -12.86
CA LEU A 220 -1.22 21.29 -11.64
C LEU A 220 -1.80 22.66 -11.29
N SER A 221 -1.16 23.77 -11.68
CA SER A 221 -1.63 25.13 -11.36
C SER A 221 -2.89 25.52 -12.14
N VAL A 222 -3.05 25.03 -13.38
CA VAL A 222 -4.22 25.30 -14.23
C VAL A 222 -5.43 24.53 -13.73
N ASP A 223 -5.27 23.24 -13.42
CA ASP A 223 -6.34 22.40 -12.86
C ASP A 223 -6.70 22.81 -11.42
N LEU A 224 -5.75 23.36 -10.66
CA LEU A 224 -5.98 23.82 -9.30
C LEU A 224 -7.09 24.87 -9.24
N ASN A 225 -7.12 25.82 -10.19
CA ASN A 225 -8.11 26.89 -10.22
C ASN A 225 -9.54 26.35 -10.38
N THR A 226 -9.71 25.37 -11.25
CA THR A 226 -11.00 24.70 -11.48
C THR A 226 -11.38 23.88 -10.25
N LEU A 227 -10.46 23.04 -9.76
CA LEU A 227 -10.65 22.20 -8.58
C LEU A 227 -11.01 23.02 -7.34
N MET A 228 -10.31 24.12 -7.09
CA MET A 228 -10.55 25.00 -5.95
C MET A 228 -11.94 25.64 -5.96
N ARG A 229 -12.53 25.87 -7.14
CA ARG A 229 -13.89 26.42 -7.26
C ARG A 229 -14.95 25.35 -7.05
N SER A 230 -14.68 24.11 -7.47
CA SER A 230 -15.62 22.98 -7.40
C SER A 230 -15.58 22.20 -6.09
N THR A 231 -14.47 22.24 -5.35
CA THR A 231 -14.28 21.45 -4.12
C THR A 231 -14.77 22.21 -2.88
N PRO A 232 -15.57 21.60 -1.99
CA PRO A 232 -16.06 22.28 -0.79
C PRO A 232 -14.92 22.69 0.14
N ILE A 233 -15.11 23.82 0.83
CA ILE A 233 -14.21 24.31 1.88
C ILE A 233 -14.86 24.00 3.23
N THR A 234 -14.11 23.39 4.13
CA THR A 234 -14.53 23.19 5.51
C THR A 234 -14.00 24.34 6.36
N ALA A 235 -14.88 25.01 7.09
CA ALA A 235 -14.50 26.04 8.04
C ALA A 235 -14.88 25.62 9.46
N LEU A 236 -13.96 25.84 10.39
CA LEU A 236 -14.14 25.55 11.80
C LEU A 236 -13.80 26.76 12.62
N GLU A 237 -14.63 27.04 13.61
CA GLU A 237 -14.38 28.09 14.58
C GLU A 237 -13.74 27.50 15.84
N THR A 238 -12.74 28.22 16.33
CA THR A 238 -12.00 27.95 17.57
C THR A 238 -12.11 29.20 18.43
N GLU A 239 -12.37 29.03 19.73
CA GLU A 239 -12.38 30.13 20.69
C GLU A 239 -11.02 30.85 20.66
N GLY A 240 -11.03 32.16 20.41
CA GLY A 240 -9.87 33.03 20.55
C GLY A 240 -9.88 33.72 21.91
N ASP A 241 -9.13 34.82 22.02
CA ASP A 241 -9.21 35.70 23.19
C ASP A 241 -10.64 36.27 23.34
N SER A 242 -11.01 36.74 24.54
CA SER A 242 -12.37 37.09 24.99
C SER A 242 -13.21 38.06 24.14
N THR A 243 -12.69 38.56 23.01
CA THR A 243 -13.40 39.43 22.05
C THR A 243 -13.21 39.02 20.58
N SER A 244 -12.57 37.89 20.27
CA SER A 244 -12.30 37.48 18.88
C SER A 244 -12.40 35.97 18.69
N SER A 245 -13.02 35.52 17.61
CA SER A 245 -13.02 34.12 17.20
C SER A 245 -12.03 33.86 16.07
N VAL A 246 -11.45 32.66 16.04
CA VAL A 246 -10.51 32.25 14.98
C VAL A 246 -11.16 31.19 14.12
N ILE A 247 -11.28 31.48 12.83
CA ILE A 247 -11.87 30.58 11.83
C ILE A 247 -10.74 29.93 11.05
N SER A 248 -10.62 28.62 11.16
CA SER A 248 -9.71 27.80 10.38
C SER A 248 -10.44 27.23 9.16
N MET A 249 -9.99 27.61 7.97
CA MET A 249 -10.49 27.09 6.69
C MET A 249 -9.52 26.06 6.13
N VAL A 250 -10.06 24.93 5.68
CA VAL A 250 -9.31 23.81 5.08
C VAL A 250 -10.00 23.34 3.81
N GLN A 251 -9.22 23.14 2.76
CA GLN A 251 -9.67 22.55 1.50
C GLN A 251 -8.69 21.45 1.09
N MET A 252 -9.21 20.30 0.70
CA MET A 252 -8.42 19.16 0.23
C MET A 252 -8.74 18.90 -1.24
N LEU A 253 -7.75 19.07 -2.12
CA LEU A 253 -7.86 18.89 -3.56
C LEU A 253 -7.19 17.57 -3.96
N THR A 254 -7.80 16.82 -4.88
CA THR A 254 -7.25 15.55 -5.39
C THR A 254 -7.07 15.62 -6.90
N PRO A 255 -6.00 16.28 -7.38
CA PRO A 255 -5.81 16.52 -8.82
C PRO A 255 -5.48 15.25 -9.60
N PHE A 256 -4.93 14.23 -8.94
CA PHE A 256 -4.61 12.94 -9.53
C PHE A 256 -4.75 11.85 -8.46
N PRO A 257 -5.11 10.61 -8.83
CA PRO A 257 -5.20 9.54 -7.85
C PRO A 257 -3.86 9.31 -7.13
N GLY A 258 -3.92 9.25 -5.79
CA GLY A 258 -2.74 9.20 -4.93
C GLY A 258 -2.11 10.56 -4.60
N GLU A 259 -2.59 11.67 -5.19
CA GLU A 259 -2.13 13.04 -4.87
C GLU A 259 -3.22 13.81 -4.11
N VAL A 260 -2.87 14.35 -2.94
CA VAL A 260 -3.74 15.20 -2.12
C VAL A 260 -3.03 16.52 -1.84
N ILE A 261 -3.62 17.63 -2.24
CA ILE A 261 -3.17 18.98 -1.91
C ILE A 261 -4.09 19.54 -0.83
N THR A 262 -3.54 19.76 0.36
CA THR A 262 -4.26 20.41 1.46
C THR A 262 -3.87 21.87 1.52
N VAL A 263 -4.87 22.73 1.34
CA VAL A 263 -4.78 24.17 1.54
C VAL A 263 -5.42 24.49 2.88
N ARG A 264 -4.73 25.26 3.72
CA ARG A 264 -5.27 25.76 4.98
C ARG A 264 -4.96 27.23 5.19
N GLY A 265 -5.79 27.91 5.96
CA GLY A 265 -5.61 29.32 6.35
C GLY A 265 -6.56 29.68 7.48
N GLN A 266 -6.23 30.72 8.22
CA GLN A 266 -7.00 31.20 9.37
C GLN A 266 -7.42 32.65 9.17
N PHE A 267 -8.59 32.97 9.71
CA PHE A 267 -9.16 34.29 9.75
C PHE A 267 -9.48 34.64 11.20
N LYS A 268 -9.22 35.89 11.59
CA LYS A 268 -9.69 36.45 12.85
C LYS A 268 -10.99 37.20 12.60
N ARG A 269 -12.04 36.81 13.31
CA ARG A 269 -13.34 37.47 13.33
C ARG A 269 -13.48 38.19 14.67
N ASP A 270 -13.92 39.43 14.62
CA ASP A 270 -14.30 40.17 15.81
C ASP A 270 -15.80 39.95 16.02
N GLU A 271 -16.19 39.37 17.15
CA GLU A 271 -17.60 39.04 17.43
C GLU A 271 -18.42 40.31 17.70
N THR A 272 -17.76 41.42 18.01
CA THR A 272 -18.40 42.65 18.49
C THR A 272 -18.41 43.79 17.48
N SER A 273 -17.65 43.69 16.38
CA SER A 273 -17.55 44.75 15.38
C SER A 273 -18.01 44.32 13.99
N HIS A 274 -18.53 45.28 13.21
CA HIS A 274 -18.82 45.10 11.78
C HIS A 274 -17.55 44.99 10.91
N VAL A 275 -16.38 44.80 11.52
CA VAL A 275 -15.10 44.75 10.80
C VAL A 275 -15.02 43.42 10.05
N PRO A 276 -14.71 43.45 8.75
CA PRO A 276 -14.56 42.23 7.96
C PRO A 276 -13.43 41.35 8.53
N SER A 277 -13.65 40.03 8.52
CA SER A 277 -12.67 39.05 8.99
C SER A 277 -11.29 39.26 8.35
N VAL A 278 -10.25 39.26 9.18
CA VAL A 278 -8.88 39.53 8.75
C VAL A 278 -8.12 38.22 8.56
N PRO A 279 -7.56 37.91 7.38
CA PRO A 279 -6.74 36.72 7.18
C PRO A 279 -5.44 36.83 7.97
N ASP A 280 -5.03 35.78 8.69
CA ASP A 280 -3.69 35.68 9.27
C ASP A 280 -2.72 35.18 8.20
N PRO A 281 -1.83 36.02 7.64
CA PRO A 281 -0.95 35.61 6.54
C PRO A 281 0.00 34.47 6.90
N LYS A 282 0.35 34.30 8.19
CA LYS A 282 1.29 33.26 8.65
C LYS A 282 0.62 31.89 8.77
N SER A 283 -0.70 31.86 8.82
CA SER A 283 -1.49 30.63 8.94
C SER A 283 -1.68 29.92 7.60
N PHE A 284 -1.58 30.65 6.48
CA PHE A 284 -1.83 30.07 5.15
C PHE A 284 -0.70 29.13 4.74
N ARG A 285 -1.04 27.87 4.51
CA ARG A 285 -0.09 26.85 4.06
C ARG A 285 -0.70 25.94 3.00
N VAL A 286 0.16 25.48 2.11
CA VAL A 286 -0.15 24.42 1.15
C VAL A 286 0.77 23.24 1.47
N SER A 287 0.18 22.08 1.68
CA SER A 287 0.92 20.84 1.84
C SER A 287 0.44 19.84 0.79
N THR A 288 1.37 19.19 0.10
CA THR A 288 1.07 18.14 -0.85
C THR A 288 1.49 16.80 -0.27
N ILE A 289 0.57 15.85 -0.27
CA ILE A 289 0.80 14.46 0.11
C ILE A 289 0.64 13.62 -1.14
N VAL A 290 1.67 12.84 -1.45
CA VAL A 290 1.62 11.89 -2.55
C VAL A 290 1.85 10.49 -2.01
N THR A 291 0.93 9.60 -2.35
CA THR A 291 0.95 8.18 -1.99
C THR A 291 0.73 7.38 -3.26
N GLN A 292 1.78 6.74 -3.76
CA GLN A 292 1.71 5.88 -4.93
C GLN A 292 2.03 4.44 -4.55
N THR A 293 1.21 3.50 -5.02
CA THR A 293 1.36 2.06 -4.75
C THR A 293 1.87 1.28 -5.97
N GLY A 294 1.82 1.91 -7.16
CA GLY A 294 2.06 1.25 -8.44
C GLY A 294 0.92 0.38 -8.92
N PHE A 295 -0.21 0.36 -8.21
CA PHE A 295 -1.45 -0.29 -8.60
C PHE A 295 -2.43 0.78 -9.13
N PRO A 296 -3.14 0.54 -10.24
CA PRO A 296 -4.05 1.55 -10.80
C PRO A 296 -5.28 1.79 -9.92
N HIS A 297 -5.66 3.05 -9.75
CA HIS A 297 -7.01 3.39 -9.28
C HIS A 297 -8.07 3.09 -10.35
N PRO A 298 -9.36 2.95 -9.98
CA PRO A 298 -10.44 2.72 -10.96
C PRO A 298 -10.43 3.73 -12.12
N SER A 299 -10.21 5.02 -11.83
CA SER A 299 -10.10 6.06 -12.84
C SER A 299 -8.83 5.97 -13.70
N GLN A 300 -7.74 5.42 -13.18
CA GLN A 300 -6.50 5.19 -13.93
C GLN A 300 -6.57 3.95 -14.83
N TYR A 301 -7.54 3.05 -14.62
CA TYR A 301 -7.72 1.84 -15.44
C TYR A 301 -8.83 2.03 -16.48
N THR A 302 -10.05 1.58 -16.21
CA THR A 302 -11.17 1.65 -17.17
C THR A 302 -12.45 2.24 -16.57
N GLY A 303 -12.39 2.79 -15.36
CA GLY A 303 -13.56 3.10 -14.53
C GLY A 303 -13.82 2.08 -13.43
N TRP A 304 -13.14 0.93 -13.48
CA TRP A 304 -13.17 -0.16 -12.52
C TRP A 304 -11.73 -0.60 -12.21
N ALA A 305 -11.40 -0.88 -10.96
CA ALA A 305 -10.17 -1.57 -10.59
C ALA A 305 -10.36 -2.17 -9.19
N LEU A 306 -9.70 -3.29 -8.91
CA LEU A 306 -9.65 -3.85 -7.55
C LEU A 306 -8.68 -3.04 -6.67
N SER A 307 -8.73 -3.25 -5.36
CA SER A 307 -7.75 -2.59 -4.48
C SER A 307 -6.37 -3.26 -4.55
N ASN A 308 -5.32 -2.44 -4.41
CA ASN A 308 -3.94 -2.89 -4.23
C ASN A 308 -3.79 -4.00 -3.17
N VAL A 309 -4.60 -3.97 -2.10
CA VAL A 309 -4.44 -4.88 -0.96
C VAL A 309 -4.88 -6.33 -1.24
N VAL A 310 -5.57 -6.60 -2.34
CA VAL A 310 -5.97 -7.97 -2.74
C VAL A 310 -4.79 -8.80 -3.29
N ILE A 311 -3.64 -8.14 -3.48
CA ILE A 311 -2.35 -8.76 -3.83
C ILE A 311 -1.40 -8.60 -2.63
N PRO A 312 -0.63 -9.64 -2.27
CA PRO A 312 0.27 -9.53 -1.12
C PRO A 312 1.39 -8.52 -1.38
N GLN A 313 1.55 -7.55 -0.48
CA GLN A 313 2.53 -6.46 -0.66
C GLN A 313 3.97 -6.87 -0.36
N ASN A 314 4.16 -7.81 0.56
CA ASN A 314 5.47 -8.24 1.03
C ASN A 314 5.43 -9.66 1.62
N PRO A 315 5.30 -10.70 0.77
CA PRO A 315 5.56 -12.08 1.15
C PRO A 315 6.91 -12.24 1.87
N LEU A 316 6.96 -13.02 2.95
CA LEU A 316 8.20 -13.20 3.72
C LEU A 316 9.34 -13.82 2.90
N ARG A 317 9.01 -14.73 1.97
CA ARG A 317 9.98 -15.47 1.14
C ARG A 317 9.74 -15.24 -0.34
N MET A 318 9.96 -13.98 -0.76
CA MET A 318 9.86 -13.55 -2.17
C MET A 318 10.75 -14.37 -3.13
N ASP A 319 11.82 -15.00 -2.64
CA ASP A 319 12.70 -15.86 -3.44
C ASP A 319 12.03 -17.16 -3.92
N LEU A 320 10.92 -17.57 -3.31
CA LEU A 320 10.11 -18.72 -3.71
C LEU A 320 9.00 -18.35 -4.71
N LEU A 321 8.87 -17.06 -5.02
CA LEU A 321 7.78 -16.47 -5.78
C LEU A 321 8.33 -15.81 -7.06
N SER A 322 8.89 -16.63 -7.95
CA SER A 322 9.64 -16.16 -9.12
C SER A 322 8.83 -15.30 -10.09
N HIS A 323 7.59 -15.69 -10.39
CA HIS A 323 6.75 -14.93 -11.31
C HIS A 323 6.16 -13.71 -10.61
N PHE A 324 5.66 -13.90 -9.38
CA PHE A 324 5.11 -12.82 -8.58
C PHE A 324 6.13 -11.72 -8.22
N GLN A 325 7.41 -12.07 -8.04
CA GLN A 325 8.47 -11.07 -7.83
C GLN A 325 8.54 -10.05 -8.97
N THR A 326 8.20 -10.44 -10.20
CA THR A 326 8.15 -9.53 -11.35
C THR A 326 7.04 -8.49 -11.17
N ILE A 327 5.87 -8.90 -10.65
CA ILE A 327 4.76 -7.99 -10.35
C ILE A 327 5.16 -6.97 -9.28
N VAL A 328 5.83 -7.41 -8.22
CA VAL A 328 6.27 -6.51 -7.15
C VAL A 328 7.31 -5.49 -7.65
N LYS A 329 8.24 -5.92 -8.53
CA LYS A 329 9.20 -5.02 -9.17
C LYS A 329 8.50 -3.98 -10.06
N ILE A 330 7.54 -4.41 -10.88
CA ILE A 330 6.75 -3.52 -11.74
C ILE A 330 6.02 -2.48 -10.90
N LYS A 331 5.32 -2.90 -9.84
CA LYS A 331 4.62 -1.97 -8.94
C LYS A 331 5.57 -0.93 -8.32
N LYS A 332 6.75 -1.36 -7.85
CA LYS A 332 7.75 -0.44 -7.29
C LYS A 332 8.26 0.58 -8.31
N GLN A 333 8.51 0.13 -9.53
CA GLN A 333 8.94 0.98 -10.62
C GLN A 333 7.84 2.01 -10.94
N VAL A 334 6.62 1.55 -11.20
CA VAL A 334 5.47 2.41 -11.50
C VAL A 334 5.18 3.39 -10.35
N ALA A 335 5.26 2.95 -9.09
CA ALA A 335 5.06 3.84 -7.94
C ALA A 335 6.08 4.99 -7.90
N THR A 336 7.32 4.72 -8.32
CA THR A 336 8.40 5.72 -8.40
C THR A 336 8.18 6.65 -9.59
N ASP A 337 7.82 6.08 -10.73
CA ASP A 337 7.60 6.79 -11.99
C ASP A 337 6.37 7.72 -11.96
N LEU A 338 5.42 7.44 -11.07
CA LEU A 338 4.22 8.26 -10.84
C LEU A 338 4.42 9.34 -9.77
N LEU A 339 5.62 9.53 -9.24
CA LEU A 339 5.89 10.65 -8.33
C LEU A 339 5.83 12.00 -9.09
N PRO A 340 5.45 13.11 -8.42
CA PRO A 340 5.28 14.39 -9.11
C PRO A 340 6.58 14.88 -9.72
N GLY A 341 6.50 15.42 -10.93
CA GLY A 341 7.65 15.93 -11.68
C GLY A 341 8.34 14.90 -12.56
N GLU A 342 8.00 13.61 -12.41
CA GLU A 342 8.48 12.56 -13.31
C GLU A 342 7.72 12.54 -14.64
N ARG A 343 8.39 12.16 -15.73
CA ARG A 343 7.81 12.11 -17.08
C ARG A 343 6.55 11.25 -17.16
N LEU A 344 6.54 10.13 -16.44
CA LEU A 344 5.43 9.18 -16.46
C LEU A 344 4.23 9.64 -15.62
N ASN A 345 4.42 10.46 -14.59
CA ASN A 345 3.31 11.14 -13.89
C ASN A 345 2.53 12.07 -14.83
N LEU A 346 3.23 12.90 -15.60
CA LEU A 346 2.62 13.81 -16.57
C LEU A 346 1.83 13.03 -17.64
N LYS A 347 2.47 12.01 -18.20
CA LYS A 347 1.80 11.12 -19.15
C LYS A 347 0.58 10.43 -18.56
N ALA A 348 0.64 9.95 -17.32
CA ALA A 348 -0.50 9.30 -16.67
C ALA A 348 -1.69 10.25 -16.48
N LYS A 349 -1.43 11.54 -16.22
CA LYS A 349 -2.45 12.60 -16.16
C LYS A 349 -3.08 12.84 -17.53
N GLU A 350 -2.27 12.94 -18.59
CA GLU A 350 -2.76 13.07 -19.97
C GLU A 350 -3.61 11.87 -20.40
N LEU A 351 -3.15 10.65 -20.07
CA LEU A 351 -3.87 9.41 -20.32
C LEU A 351 -5.23 9.40 -19.61
N LEU A 352 -5.29 9.85 -18.36
CA LEU A 352 -6.55 9.95 -17.60
C LEU A 352 -7.56 10.88 -18.28
N ILE A 353 -7.11 12.06 -18.72
CA ILE A 353 -7.97 13.01 -19.46
C ILE A 353 -8.49 12.37 -20.75
N LEU A 354 -7.59 11.73 -21.50
CA LEU A 354 -7.95 11.06 -22.76
C LEU A 354 -8.96 9.93 -22.55
N LYS A 355 -8.81 9.14 -21.48
CA LYS A 355 -9.78 8.08 -21.14
C LYS A 355 -11.16 8.65 -20.88
N LYS A 356 -11.23 9.73 -20.11
CA LYS A 356 -12.50 10.41 -19.84
C LYS A 356 -13.14 10.91 -21.14
N GLU A 357 -12.39 11.61 -22.00
CA GLU A 357 -12.89 12.06 -23.30
C GLU A 357 -13.42 10.89 -24.15
N VAL A 358 -12.63 9.82 -24.27
CA VAL A 358 -12.98 8.64 -25.09
C VAL A 358 -14.19 7.91 -24.51
N PHE A 359 -14.29 7.79 -23.18
CA PHE A 359 -15.42 7.16 -22.52
C PHE A 359 -16.69 7.98 -22.75
N ASP A 360 -16.64 9.29 -22.51
CA ASP A 360 -17.81 10.17 -22.60
C ASP A 360 -18.33 10.25 -24.06
N GLU A 361 -17.43 10.26 -25.06
CA GLU A 361 -17.78 10.18 -26.49
C GLU A 361 -18.43 8.85 -26.91
N ASN A 362 -18.20 7.77 -26.15
CA ASN A 362 -18.66 6.41 -26.47
C ASN A 362 -19.45 5.79 -25.29
N SER A 363 -20.13 6.62 -24.52
CA SER A 363 -20.65 6.27 -23.19
C SER A 363 -21.59 5.07 -23.20
N GLU A 364 -22.51 4.98 -24.17
CA GLU A 364 -23.45 3.86 -24.28
C GLU A 364 -22.75 2.50 -24.37
N GLY A 365 -21.73 2.40 -25.20
CA GLY A 365 -20.96 1.16 -25.41
C GLY A 365 -20.19 0.75 -24.17
N PHE A 366 -19.50 1.70 -23.54
CA PHE A 366 -18.70 1.43 -22.33
C PHE A 366 -19.57 1.14 -21.11
N ILE A 367 -20.69 1.85 -20.94
CA ILE A 367 -21.64 1.59 -19.84
C ILE A 367 -22.20 0.17 -19.95
N ARG A 368 -22.59 -0.26 -21.17
CA ARG A 368 -23.06 -1.64 -21.40
C ARG A 368 -21.99 -2.69 -21.04
N GLN A 369 -20.72 -2.44 -21.37
CA GLN A 369 -19.63 -3.35 -21.01
C GLN A 369 -19.42 -3.42 -19.48
N HIS A 370 -19.56 -2.30 -18.76
CA HIS A 370 -19.46 -2.30 -17.29
C HIS A 370 -20.66 -3.00 -16.63
N GLU A 371 -21.85 -2.85 -17.20
CA GLU A 371 -23.04 -3.61 -16.82
C GLU A 371 -22.83 -5.11 -17.01
N GLU A 372 -22.28 -5.53 -18.16
CA GLU A 372 -21.91 -6.92 -18.43
C GLU A 372 -20.86 -7.46 -17.43
N LEU A 373 -19.82 -6.68 -17.13
CA LEU A 373 -18.81 -7.03 -16.14
C LEU A 373 -19.42 -7.24 -14.75
N SER A 374 -20.29 -6.33 -14.30
CA SER A 374 -20.94 -6.42 -13.00
C SER A 374 -21.81 -7.68 -12.89
N ASN A 375 -22.46 -8.05 -14.00
CA ASN A 375 -23.26 -9.26 -14.12
C ASN A 375 -22.40 -10.53 -14.18
N ALA A 376 -21.25 -10.49 -14.85
CA ALA A 376 -20.29 -11.59 -14.86
C ALA A 376 -19.78 -11.87 -13.43
N ILE A 377 -19.41 -10.83 -12.68
CA ILE A 377 -19.00 -10.93 -11.28
C ILE A 377 -20.12 -11.54 -10.42
N LEU A 378 -21.36 -11.06 -10.56
CA LEU A 378 -22.51 -11.59 -9.82
C LEU A 378 -22.74 -13.09 -10.10
N LYS A 379 -22.64 -13.49 -11.37
CA LYS A 379 -22.82 -14.88 -11.81
C LYS A 379 -21.69 -15.78 -11.34
N ALA A 380 -20.44 -15.31 -11.32
CA ALA A 380 -19.28 -16.07 -10.87
C ALA A 380 -19.24 -16.26 -9.34
N ALA A 381 -19.77 -15.29 -8.58
CA ALA A 381 -19.73 -15.32 -7.12
C ALA A 381 -20.35 -16.62 -6.54
N PRO A 382 -19.78 -17.26 -5.51
CA PRO A 382 -20.30 -18.53 -4.99
C PRO A 382 -21.55 -18.37 -4.08
N TYR A 383 -22.04 -17.14 -3.89
CA TYR A 383 -23.06 -16.80 -2.89
C TYR A 383 -24.47 -16.90 -3.47
N LYS A 384 -25.09 -18.09 -3.38
CA LYS A 384 -26.44 -18.34 -3.93
C LYS A 384 -27.50 -17.34 -3.44
N SER A 385 -27.40 -16.87 -2.19
CA SER A 385 -28.33 -15.89 -1.61
C SER A 385 -28.29 -14.51 -2.27
N LEU A 386 -27.27 -14.22 -3.08
CA LEU A 386 -27.12 -12.96 -3.80
C LEU A 386 -27.46 -13.08 -5.29
N LYS A 387 -27.81 -14.27 -5.79
CA LYS A 387 -28.11 -14.50 -7.23
C LYS A 387 -29.59 -14.44 -7.55
N ASP A 388 -30.34 -13.66 -6.80
CA ASP A 388 -31.77 -13.48 -7.03
C ASP A 388 -32.05 -12.40 -8.07
N LYS A 389 -33.30 -12.35 -8.53
CA LYS A 389 -33.75 -11.33 -9.49
C LYS A 389 -33.58 -9.91 -8.95
N SER A 390 -33.75 -9.71 -7.63
CA SER A 390 -33.56 -8.41 -6.99
C SER A 390 -32.12 -7.90 -7.13
N SER A 391 -31.12 -8.77 -7.03
CA SER A 391 -29.73 -8.40 -7.19
C SER A 391 -29.40 -7.98 -8.63
N GLN A 392 -29.97 -8.68 -9.62
CA GLN A 392 -29.88 -8.26 -11.02
C GLN A 392 -30.54 -6.89 -11.24
N GLU A 393 -31.75 -6.69 -10.71
CA GLU A 393 -32.50 -5.42 -10.82
C GLU A 393 -31.73 -4.23 -10.23
N LYS A 394 -30.93 -4.43 -9.17
CA LYS A 394 -30.05 -3.39 -8.59
C LYS A 394 -28.95 -2.95 -9.56
N ILE A 395 -28.34 -3.90 -10.27
CA ILE A 395 -27.32 -3.63 -11.29
C ILE A 395 -27.96 -2.86 -12.45
N ASP A 396 -29.07 -3.38 -12.99
CA ASP A 396 -29.77 -2.78 -14.12
C ASP A 396 -30.24 -1.35 -13.81
N THR A 397 -30.76 -1.12 -12.59
CA THR A 397 -31.22 0.21 -12.15
C THR A 397 -30.06 1.21 -12.04
N PHE A 398 -28.93 0.82 -11.48
CA PHE A 398 -27.74 1.66 -11.39
C PHE A 398 -27.25 2.09 -12.78
N TYR A 399 -27.08 1.14 -13.70
CA TYR A 399 -26.60 1.45 -15.05
C TYR A 399 -27.63 2.20 -15.90
N ALA A 400 -28.93 1.99 -15.69
CA ALA A 400 -29.97 2.79 -16.33
C ALA A 400 -29.90 4.27 -15.94
N LEU A 401 -29.62 4.57 -14.67
CA LEU A 401 -29.47 5.94 -14.20
C LEU A 401 -28.08 6.52 -14.54
N LEU A 402 -27.03 5.70 -14.58
CA LEU A 402 -25.70 6.14 -15.01
C LEU A 402 -25.68 6.66 -16.45
N LYS A 403 -26.49 6.06 -17.34
CA LYS A 403 -26.64 6.50 -18.75
C LYS A 403 -27.10 7.95 -18.89
N THR A 404 -27.78 8.51 -17.89
CA THR A 404 -28.27 9.90 -17.91
C THR A 404 -27.40 10.85 -17.09
N HIS A 405 -26.33 10.35 -16.44
CA HIS A 405 -25.42 11.17 -15.64
C HIS A 405 -24.50 12.03 -16.53
N PRO A 406 -24.23 13.30 -16.19
CA PRO A 406 -23.42 14.19 -17.03
C PRO A 406 -21.95 13.77 -17.17
N THR A 407 -21.41 13.07 -16.17
CA THR A 407 -20.02 12.60 -16.14
C THR A 407 -19.97 11.11 -15.75
N PRO A 408 -20.38 10.19 -16.63
CA PRO A 408 -20.56 8.78 -16.28
C PRO A 408 -19.24 8.09 -15.91
N PHE A 409 -18.12 8.44 -16.57
CA PHE A 409 -16.81 7.87 -16.26
C PHE A 409 -16.33 8.18 -14.83
N ASP A 410 -16.43 9.45 -14.41
CA ASP A 410 -16.02 9.85 -13.07
C ASP A 410 -16.93 9.20 -12.01
N PHE A 411 -18.23 9.14 -12.30
CA PHE A 411 -19.22 8.60 -11.37
C PHE A 411 -19.04 7.10 -11.13
N ILE A 412 -18.81 6.31 -12.19
CA ILE A 412 -18.54 4.87 -12.04
C ILE A 412 -17.19 4.61 -11.36
N SER A 413 -16.16 5.39 -11.70
CA SER A 413 -14.84 5.33 -11.06
C SER A 413 -14.93 5.58 -9.55
N GLN A 414 -15.68 6.61 -9.14
CA GLN A 414 -15.90 6.95 -7.75
C GLN A 414 -16.72 5.86 -7.02
N THR A 415 -17.75 5.34 -7.67
CA THR A 415 -18.58 4.24 -7.12
C THR A 415 -17.72 3.01 -6.81
N HIS A 416 -16.85 2.62 -7.73
CA HIS A 416 -15.94 1.49 -7.53
C HIS A 416 -14.81 1.79 -6.53
N GLN A 417 -14.34 3.04 -6.46
CA GLN A 417 -13.42 3.46 -5.41
C GLN A 417 -14.07 3.40 -4.01
N MET A 418 -15.37 3.71 -3.90
CA MET A 418 -16.13 3.54 -2.65
C MET A 418 -16.28 2.07 -2.27
N ILE A 419 -16.55 1.19 -3.24
CA ILE A 419 -16.55 -0.27 -3.02
C ILE A 419 -15.21 -0.74 -2.44
N ASN A 420 -14.09 -0.36 -3.08
CA ASN A 420 -12.75 -0.70 -2.58
C ASN A 420 -12.54 -0.17 -1.16
N LYS A 421 -12.85 1.10 -0.91
CA LYS A 421 -12.65 1.74 0.39
C LYS A 421 -13.42 1.06 1.52
N PHE A 422 -14.72 0.84 1.34
CA PHE A 422 -15.59 0.33 2.41
C PHE A 422 -15.47 -1.19 2.60
N PHE A 423 -15.38 -1.96 1.52
CA PHE A 423 -15.51 -3.42 1.59
C PHE A 423 -14.19 -4.17 1.45
N ILE A 424 -13.10 -3.52 1.03
CA ILE A 424 -11.80 -4.17 0.83
C ILE A 424 -10.73 -3.53 1.71
N ASP A 425 -10.51 -2.22 1.56
CA ASP A 425 -9.46 -1.48 2.27
C ASP A 425 -9.76 -1.39 3.76
N TYR A 426 -10.97 -0.99 4.15
CA TYR A 426 -11.35 -0.85 5.56
C TYR A 426 -11.19 -2.17 6.36
N PRO A 427 -11.72 -3.33 5.92
CA PRO A 427 -11.47 -4.60 6.62
C PRO A 427 -9.98 -4.97 6.71
N HIS A 428 -9.22 -4.78 5.63
CA HIS A 428 -7.77 -5.03 5.64
C HIS A 428 -7.05 -4.08 6.61
N GLU A 429 -7.34 -2.78 6.58
CA GLU A 429 -6.77 -1.80 7.49
C GLU A 429 -7.10 -2.10 8.94
N LYS A 430 -8.33 -2.55 9.24
CA LYS A 430 -8.72 -2.98 10.58
C LYS A 430 -7.91 -4.18 11.05
N LEU A 431 -7.76 -5.21 10.22
CA LEU A 431 -6.92 -6.35 10.55
C LEU A 431 -5.46 -5.92 10.80
N VAL A 432 -4.93 -5.05 9.95
CA VAL A 432 -3.57 -4.51 10.09
C VAL A 432 -3.39 -3.71 11.38
N GLN A 433 -4.37 -2.86 11.72
CA GLN A 433 -4.37 -2.06 12.93
C GLN A 433 -4.40 -2.95 14.17
N GLU A 434 -5.30 -3.93 14.23
CA GLU A 434 -5.40 -4.87 15.36
C GLU A 434 -4.14 -5.74 15.51
N TRP A 435 -3.63 -6.25 14.39
CA TRP A 435 -2.37 -7.01 14.39
C TRP A 435 -1.18 -6.17 14.86
N HIS A 436 -1.16 -4.86 14.58
CA HIS A 436 -0.08 -3.98 15.02
C HIS A 436 -0.29 -3.39 16.40
N SER A 437 -1.54 -3.22 16.86
CA SER A 437 -1.85 -2.71 18.20
C SER A 437 -1.47 -3.73 19.26
N HIS A 438 -1.50 -5.02 18.93
CA HIS A 438 -1.32 -6.14 19.86
C HIS A 438 -2.31 -6.11 21.03
N GLN A 439 -3.43 -5.40 20.86
CA GLN A 439 -4.47 -5.28 21.89
C GLN A 439 -5.39 -6.50 21.90
N ASN A 440 -5.44 -7.24 20.79
CA ASN A 440 -6.23 -8.46 20.68
C ASN A 440 -5.33 -9.69 20.89
N PRO A 441 -5.30 -10.29 22.09
CA PRO A 441 -4.43 -11.44 22.39
C PRO A 441 -4.74 -12.65 21.51
N ASP A 442 -5.98 -12.82 21.06
CA ASP A 442 -6.40 -13.96 20.23
C ASP A 442 -5.75 -13.96 18.84
N LEU A 443 -5.18 -12.83 18.40
CA LEU A 443 -4.38 -12.78 17.16
C LEU A 443 -2.93 -13.21 17.37
N HIS A 444 -2.38 -13.07 18.58
CA HIS A 444 -0.94 -13.26 18.85
C HIS A 444 -0.66 -14.56 19.60
N GLU A 445 -1.55 -14.92 20.50
CA GLU A 445 -1.45 -16.03 21.44
C GLU A 445 -2.41 -17.16 21.05
N GLY A 446 -2.24 -18.33 21.67
CA GLY A 446 -3.09 -19.49 21.41
C GLY A 446 -2.67 -20.36 20.21
N ASP A 447 -3.49 -21.37 19.94
CA ASP A 447 -3.23 -22.33 18.88
C ASP A 447 -3.51 -21.72 17.49
N PRO A 448 -2.85 -22.21 16.42
CA PRO A 448 -3.10 -21.76 15.05
C PRO A 448 -4.58 -21.69 14.64
N LYS A 449 -5.43 -22.57 15.19
CA LYS A 449 -6.87 -22.58 14.90
C LYS A 449 -7.60 -21.40 15.55
N ASP A 450 -7.25 -21.03 16.77
CA ASP A 450 -7.85 -19.90 17.47
C ASP A 450 -7.47 -18.59 16.78
N ARG A 451 -6.19 -18.45 16.39
CA ARG A 451 -5.73 -17.29 15.62
C ARG A 451 -6.43 -17.15 14.27
N PHE A 452 -6.65 -18.25 13.57
CA PHE A 452 -7.45 -18.25 12.34
C PHE A 452 -8.89 -17.78 12.60
N ARG A 453 -9.55 -18.34 13.62
CA ARG A 453 -10.92 -17.97 13.99
C ARG A 453 -11.02 -16.47 14.33
N ALA A 454 -10.16 -15.98 15.21
CA ALA A 454 -10.12 -14.57 15.61
C ALA A 454 -9.88 -13.63 14.42
N THR A 455 -8.96 -14.00 13.53
CA THR A 455 -8.69 -13.23 12.29
C THR A 455 -9.91 -13.21 11.38
N SER A 456 -10.58 -14.35 11.20
CA SER A 456 -11.77 -14.48 10.36
C SER A 456 -12.96 -13.70 10.93
N GLU A 457 -13.19 -13.78 12.23
CA GLU A 457 -14.27 -13.04 12.91
C GLU A 457 -14.05 -11.54 12.84
N LEU A 458 -12.80 -11.08 12.98
CA LEU A 458 -12.47 -9.66 12.85
C LEU A 458 -12.78 -9.12 11.44
N LEU A 459 -12.37 -9.85 10.39
CA LEU A 459 -12.66 -9.48 9.00
C LEU A 459 -14.17 -9.50 8.73
N GLN A 460 -14.88 -10.52 9.19
CA GLN A 460 -16.32 -10.65 9.05
C GLN A 460 -17.06 -9.48 9.73
N ARG A 461 -16.68 -9.14 10.96
CA ARG A 461 -17.23 -7.99 11.69
C ARG A 461 -16.94 -6.67 10.98
N ALA A 462 -15.73 -6.49 10.44
CA ALA A 462 -15.41 -5.29 9.68
C ALA A 462 -16.25 -5.15 8.40
N LEU A 463 -16.54 -6.27 7.72
CA LEU A 463 -17.48 -6.29 6.59
C LEU A 463 -18.92 -5.99 7.00
N GLU A 464 -19.37 -6.52 8.14
CA GLU A 464 -20.70 -6.23 8.68
C GLU A 464 -20.87 -4.75 9.01
N LEU A 465 -19.87 -4.13 9.66
CA LEU A 465 -19.85 -2.69 9.91
C LEU A 465 -19.90 -1.86 8.62
N ALA A 466 -19.18 -2.29 7.57
CA ALA A 466 -19.26 -1.64 6.26
C ALA A 466 -20.66 -1.76 5.64
N CYS A 467 -21.31 -2.91 5.79
CA CYS A 467 -22.70 -3.12 5.36
C CYS A 467 -23.68 -2.21 6.14
N GLU A 468 -23.50 -2.10 7.46
CA GLU A 468 -24.30 -1.26 8.32
C GLU A 468 -24.19 0.21 7.94
N GLU A 469 -22.97 0.71 7.70
CA GLU A 469 -22.71 2.09 7.27
C GLU A 469 -23.46 2.43 5.97
N VAL A 470 -23.37 1.57 4.95
CA VAL A 470 -24.11 1.77 3.69
C VAL A 470 -25.63 1.66 3.92
N THR A 471 -26.07 0.77 4.81
CA THR A 471 -27.49 0.64 5.16
C THR A 471 -28.04 1.87 5.88
N ILE A 472 -27.23 2.52 6.72
CA ILE A 472 -27.60 3.78 7.37
C ILE A 472 -27.77 4.88 6.32
N GLN A 473 -26.85 4.99 5.36
CA GLN A 473 -26.96 5.95 4.25
C GLN A 473 -28.19 5.68 3.37
N LEU A 474 -28.54 4.40 3.15
CA LEU A 474 -29.75 4.00 2.43
C LEU A 474 -31.07 4.41 3.10
N LYS A 475 -31.09 4.76 4.39
CA LYS A 475 -32.32 5.22 5.06
C LYS A 475 -32.70 6.66 4.70
N GLN A 476 -31.76 7.44 4.17
CA GLN A 476 -31.96 8.85 3.86
C GLN A 476 -31.30 9.24 2.53
N PRO A 477 -31.60 8.55 1.40
CA PRO A 477 -31.04 8.94 0.11
C PRO A 477 -31.65 10.28 -0.30
N GLN A 478 -30.81 11.20 -0.78
CA GLN A 478 -31.25 12.51 -1.24
C GLN A 478 -31.78 12.45 -2.68
N THR A 479 -31.32 11.49 -3.47
CA THR A 479 -31.70 11.33 -4.89
C THR A 479 -31.87 9.87 -5.30
N LYS A 480 -32.60 9.61 -6.40
CA LYS A 480 -32.76 8.26 -6.97
C LYS A 480 -31.44 7.64 -7.43
N ILE A 481 -30.55 8.44 -8.01
CA ILE A 481 -29.22 7.96 -8.44
C ILE A 481 -28.38 7.57 -7.24
N GLU A 482 -28.43 8.33 -6.14
CA GLU A 482 -27.75 7.99 -4.90
C GLU A 482 -28.27 6.70 -4.29
N GLU A 483 -29.58 6.51 -4.23
CA GLU A 483 -30.19 5.25 -3.77
C GLU A 483 -29.74 4.05 -4.62
N ALA A 484 -29.77 4.17 -5.95
CA ALA A 484 -29.31 3.11 -6.85
C ALA A 484 -27.81 2.83 -6.69
N THR A 485 -27.00 3.88 -6.51
CA THR A 485 -25.56 3.79 -6.27
C THR A 485 -25.27 3.05 -4.97
N LEU A 486 -25.93 3.41 -3.87
CA LEU A 486 -25.76 2.75 -2.57
C LEU A 486 -26.21 1.28 -2.62
N ASN A 487 -27.30 0.96 -3.33
CA ASN A 487 -27.74 -0.42 -3.55
C ASN A 487 -26.72 -1.24 -4.36
N PHE A 488 -26.15 -0.65 -5.40
CA PHE A 488 -25.09 -1.27 -6.21
C PHE A 488 -23.81 -1.49 -5.39
N ILE A 489 -23.37 -0.47 -4.64
CA ILE A 489 -22.22 -0.55 -3.72
C ILE A 489 -22.45 -1.64 -2.68
N PHE A 490 -23.64 -1.72 -2.08
CA PHE A 490 -23.97 -2.75 -1.10
C PHE A 490 -23.88 -4.16 -1.69
N LEU A 491 -24.42 -4.37 -2.91
CA LEU A 491 -24.40 -5.67 -3.58
C LEU A 491 -22.98 -6.10 -3.98
N GLN A 492 -22.32 -5.29 -4.81
CA GLN A 492 -21.00 -5.61 -5.35
C GLN A 492 -19.94 -5.61 -4.24
N GLY A 493 -20.02 -4.64 -3.32
CA GLY A 493 -19.14 -4.56 -2.17
C GLY A 493 -19.18 -5.80 -1.30
N ARG A 494 -20.36 -6.36 -1.01
CA ARG A 494 -20.46 -7.63 -0.26
C ARG A 494 -19.81 -8.81 -0.99
N ILE A 495 -20.04 -8.94 -2.29
CA ILE A 495 -19.46 -10.02 -3.10
C ILE A 495 -17.92 -9.95 -3.07
N LEU A 496 -17.38 -8.76 -3.36
CA LEU A 496 -15.95 -8.55 -3.48
C LEU A 496 -15.25 -8.58 -2.12
N GLY A 497 -15.86 -7.98 -1.10
CA GLY A 497 -15.31 -7.94 0.26
C GLY A 497 -15.23 -9.33 0.91
N GLN A 498 -16.21 -10.20 0.67
CA GLN A 498 -16.16 -11.59 1.12
C GLN A 498 -15.01 -12.37 0.45
N ALA A 499 -14.84 -12.22 -0.87
CA ALA A 499 -13.73 -12.85 -1.58
C ALA A 499 -12.37 -12.27 -1.14
N ALA A 500 -12.28 -10.95 -0.93
CA ALA A 500 -11.08 -10.28 -0.44
C ALA A 500 -10.68 -10.76 0.97
N SER A 501 -11.65 -11.04 1.85
CA SER A 501 -11.37 -11.60 3.18
C SER A 501 -10.65 -12.95 3.12
N SER A 502 -11.03 -13.84 2.19
CA SER A 502 -10.31 -15.11 1.96
C SER A 502 -8.86 -14.88 1.53
N LEU A 503 -8.64 -13.90 0.62
CA LEU A 503 -7.30 -13.52 0.18
C LEU A 503 -6.47 -12.95 1.35
N PHE A 504 -7.06 -12.09 2.19
CA PHE A 504 -6.39 -11.54 3.37
C PHE A 504 -6.02 -12.64 4.36
N LEU A 505 -6.93 -13.56 4.66
CA LEU A 505 -6.63 -14.71 5.53
C LEU A 505 -5.43 -15.50 4.99
N GLN A 506 -5.38 -15.76 3.69
CA GLN A 506 -4.23 -16.42 3.09
C GLN A 506 -2.95 -15.59 3.25
N HIS A 507 -2.96 -14.28 2.95
CA HIS A 507 -1.77 -13.43 3.03
C HIS A 507 -1.25 -13.24 4.46
N PHE A 508 -2.15 -13.18 5.45
CA PHE A 508 -1.80 -12.99 6.85
C PHE A 508 -1.44 -14.29 7.57
N SER A 509 -1.75 -15.45 6.99
CA SER A 509 -1.43 -16.77 7.54
C SER A 509 0.05 -16.92 7.94
N GLU A 510 0.97 -16.42 7.10
CA GLU A 510 2.41 -16.51 7.36
C GLU A 510 2.89 -15.53 8.45
N LYS A 511 2.16 -14.44 8.68
CA LYS A 511 2.51 -13.40 9.68
C LYS A 511 1.96 -13.73 11.06
N ILE A 512 0.69 -14.14 11.09
CA ILE A 512 -0.06 -14.47 12.30
C ILE A 512 0.25 -15.90 12.75
N GLY A 513 0.55 -16.80 11.81
CA GLY A 513 0.98 -18.17 12.10
C GLY A 513 -0.18 -19.16 12.17
N PHE A 514 -0.98 -19.25 11.12
CA PHE A 514 -2.06 -20.23 10.98
C PHE A 514 -2.07 -20.91 9.61
N ALA A 515 -2.86 -21.98 9.48
CA ALA A 515 -2.99 -22.69 8.20
C ALA A 515 -3.71 -21.79 7.19
N PRO A 516 -3.10 -21.46 6.03
CA PRO A 516 -3.78 -20.65 5.03
C PRO A 516 -5.04 -21.36 4.52
N PRO A 517 -6.17 -20.63 4.33
CA PRO A 517 -7.31 -21.19 3.64
C PRO A 517 -6.96 -21.47 2.16
N LEU A 518 -7.58 -22.52 1.62
CA LEU A 518 -7.59 -22.77 0.17
C LEU A 518 -8.50 -21.76 -0.50
N LEU A 519 -8.06 -21.22 -1.63
CA LEU A 519 -8.87 -20.26 -2.36
C LEU A 519 -9.91 -20.99 -3.22
N LYS A 520 -11.13 -20.50 -3.18
CA LYS A 520 -12.17 -20.88 -4.13
C LYS A 520 -11.85 -20.31 -5.51
N HIS A 521 -12.45 -20.89 -6.53
CA HIS A 521 -12.26 -20.45 -7.91
C HIS A 521 -12.53 -18.95 -8.11
N PHE A 522 -13.60 -18.42 -7.52
CA PHE A 522 -13.92 -16.99 -7.58
C PHE A 522 -12.84 -16.10 -6.93
N GLU A 523 -12.22 -16.54 -5.83
CA GLU A 523 -11.15 -15.78 -5.16
C GLU A 523 -9.88 -15.76 -6.01
N LEU A 524 -9.59 -16.87 -6.72
CA LEU A 524 -8.52 -16.93 -7.72
C LEU A 524 -8.79 -16.01 -8.91
N MET A 525 -10.05 -15.89 -9.39
CA MET A 525 -10.42 -14.92 -10.44
C MET A 525 -10.15 -13.48 -9.99
N ILE A 526 -10.56 -13.11 -8.77
CA ILE A 526 -10.32 -11.78 -8.21
C ILE A 526 -8.81 -11.49 -8.14
N GLN A 527 -8.01 -12.43 -7.63
CA GLN A 527 -6.57 -12.26 -7.58
C GLN A 527 -5.95 -12.18 -8.99
N THR A 528 -6.39 -12.99 -9.93
CA THR A 528 -5.95 -12.97 -11.33
C THR A 528 -6.24 -11.63 -12.00
N CYS A 529 -7.49 -11.16 -11.91
CA CYS A 529 -7.93 -9.86 -12.42
C CYS A 529 -7.09 -8.72 -11.84
N SER A 530 -6.84 -8.72 -10.53
CA SER A 530 -6.00 -7.69 -9.91
C SER A 530 -4.56 -7.66 -10.43
N ILE A 531 -3.94 -8.84 -10.66
CA ILE A 531 -2.58 -8.92 -11.19
C ILE A 531 -2.56 -8.43 -12.65
N ARG A 532 -3.58 -8.79 -13.43
CA ARG A 532 -3.73 -8.33 -14.81
C ARG A 532 -3.87 -6.82 -14.90
N GLN A 533 -4.66 -6.20 -14.02
CA GLN A 533 -4.83 -4.75 -13.95
C GLN A 533 -3.47 -4.02 -13.74
N VAL A 534 -2.59 -4.56 -12.89
CA VAL A 534 -1.23 -4.02 -12.71
C VAL A 534 -0.42 -4.09 -14.01
N LEU A 535 -0.41 -5.24 -14.68
CA LEU A 535 0.35 -5.43 -15.91
C LEU A 535 -0.18 -4.58 -17.07
N ALA A 536 -1.51 -4.49 -17.20
CA ALA A 536 -2.17 -3.68 -18.20
C ALA A 536 -1.88 -2.18 -17.99
N PHE A 537 -1.93 -1.71 -16.73
CA PHE A 537 -1.60 -0.33 -16.41
C PHE A 537 -0.13 0.01 -16.73
N GLN A 538 0.81 -0.87 -16.38
CA GLN A 538 2.22 -0.67 -16.75
C GLN A 538 2.40 -0.59 -18.28
N ARG A 539 1.81 -1.52 -19.04
CA ARG A 539 1.89 -1.51 -20.51
C ARG A 539 1.35 -0.23 -21.12
N GLU A 540 0.28 0.32 -20.54
CA GLU A 540 -0.30 1.58 -20.98
C GLU A 540 0.62 2.78 -20.67
N LEU A 541 1.24 2.80 -19.49
CA LEU A 541 2.26 3.79 -19.15
C LEU A 541 3.51 3.70 -20.05
N ASP A 542 3.79 2.54 -20.64
CA ASP A 542 4.89 2.36 -21.60
C ASP A 542 4.49 2.74 -23.04
N PHE A 543 3.20 2.78 -23.37
CA PHE A 543 2.70 2.98 -24.74
C PHE A 543 3.00 4.38 -25.31
N VAL A 544 3.64 4.48 -26.48
CA VAL A 544 4.00 5.78 -27.07
C VAL A 544 2.75 6.48 -27.62
N LEU A 545 2.47 7.70 -27.13
CA LEU A 545 1.37 8.51 -27.65
C LEU A 545 1.69 9.01 -29.06
N THR A 546 0.77 8.82 -30.01
CA THR A 546 0.92 9.32 -31.37
C THR A 546 0.59 10.83 -31.42
N PRO A 547 1.24 11.62 -32.30
CA PRO A 547 0.96 13.05 -32.40
C PRO A 547 -0.45 13.38 -32.92
N ASN A 548 -1.09 12.43 -33.61
CA ASN A 548 -2.42 12.60 -34.18
C ASN A 548 -3.51 12.31 -33.13
N LYS A 549 -4.19 13.36 -32.67
CA LYS A 549 -5.23 13.26 -31.63
C LYS A 549 -6.36 12.27 -31.98
N GLN A 550 -6.76 12.19 -33.24
CA GLN A 550 -7.88 11.31 -33.65
C GLN A 550 -7.46 9.84 -33.66
N GLU A 551 -6.26 9.56 -34.15
CA GLU A 551 -5.69 8.21 -34.14
C GLU A 551 -5.45 7.74 -32.70
N MET A 552 -4.93 8.63 -31.86
CA MET A 552 -4.72 8.38 -30.43
C MET A 552 -6.03 8.04 -29.70
N LYS A 553 -7.12 8.78 -29.96
CA LYS A 553 -8.46 8.48 -29.43
C LYS A 553 -8.98 7.12 -29.89
N SER A 554 -8.82 6.80 -31.18
CA SER A 554 -9.27 5.52 -31.74
C SER A 554 -8.51 4.32 -31.12
N GLN A 555 -7.20 4.43 -30.99
CA GLN A 555 -6.36 3.42 -30.34
C GLN A 555 -6.73 3.25 -28.85
N HIS A 556 -6.97 4.36 -28.14
CA HIS A 556 -7.40 4.32 -26.73
C HIS A 556 -8.78 3.68 -26.56
N LYS A 557 -9.73 3.98 -27.45
CA LYS A 557 -11.05 3.33 -27.44
C LYS A 557 -10.89 1.81 -27.55
N GLN A 558 -10.15 1.34 -28.55
CA GLN A 558 -9.89 -0.08 -28.76
C GLN A 558 -9.20 -0.71 -27.55
N ASN A 559 -8.24 -0.02 -26.94
CA ASN A 559 -7.55 -0.49 -25.75
C ASN A 559 -8.50 -0.62 -24.55
N LEU A 560 -9.31 0.40 -24.26
CA LEU A 560 -10.29 0.37 -23.16
C LEU A 560 -11.33 -0.75 -23.36
N GLU A 561 -11.87 -0.89 -24.56
CA GLU A 561 -12.82 -1.97 -24.89
C GLU A 561 -12.18 -3.36 -24.70
N ARG A 562 -10.94 -3.53 -25.15
CA ARG A 562 -10.17 -4.76 -24.96
C ARG A 562 -9.97 -5.05 -23.48
N LEU A 563 -9.54 -4.06 -22.69
CA LEU A 563 -9.29 -4.23 -21.26
C LEU A 563 -10.55 -4.65 -20.49
N ILE A 564 -11.71 -4.04 -20.75
CA ILE A 564 -12.96 -4.42 -20.08
C ILE A 564 -13.41 -5.82 -20.51
N LYS A 565 -13.32 -6.16 -21.80
CA LYS A 565 -13.64 -7.51 -22.30
C LYS A 565 -12.78 -8.60 -21.69
N GLU A 566 -11.48 -8.34 -21.53
CA GLU A 566 -10.58 -9.27 -20.85
C GLU A 566 -10.94 -9.45 -19.37
N ASP A 567 -11.41 -8.40 -18.67
CA ASP A 567 -11.93 -8.56 -17.30
C ASP A 567 -13.22 -9.37 -17.27
N ILE A 568 -14.13 -9.15 -18.22
CA ILE A 568 -15.37 -9.94 -18.36
C ILE A 568 -15.03 -11.42 -18.58
N ALA A 569 -14.09 -11.73 -19.47
CA ALA A 569 -13.69 -13.10 -19.79
C ALA A 569 -13.18 -13.87 -18.56
N ILE A 570 -12.43 -13.21 -17.67
CA ILE A 570 -11.98 -13.81 -16.40
C ILE A 570 -13.16 -14.31 -15.57
N PHE A 571 -14.24 -13.53 -15.46
CA PHE A 571 -15.41 -13.88 -14.65
C PHE A 571 -16.44 -14.75 -15.39
N GLN A 572 -16.30 -14.94 -16.71
CA GLN A 572 -17.16 -15.83 -17.49
C GLN A 572 -16.60 -17.25 -17.64
N GLU A 573 -15.39 -17.52 -17.12
CA GLU A 573 -14.68 -18.80 -17.29
C GLU A 573 -14.53 -19.18 -18.77
N ASP A 574 -14.22 -18.19 -19.63
CA ASP A 574 -13.98 -18.45 -21.05
C ASP A 574 -12.83 -19.48 -21.20
N PRO A 575 -13.11 -20.71 -21.68
CA PRO A 575 -12.12 -21.78 -21.74
C PRO A 575 -11.00 -21.48 -22.74
N ASP A 576 -11.22 -20.57 -23.68
CA ASP A 576 -10.22 -20.13 -24.65
C ASP A 576 -9.35 -18.98 -24.11
N PHE A 577 -9.70 -18.41 -22.95
CA PHE A 577 -8.97 -17.34 -22.31
C PHE A 577 -7.83 -17.89 -21.43
N GLU A 578 -6.69 -18.19 -22.06
CA GLU A 578 -5.45 -18.48 -21.33
C GLU A 578 -4.85 -17.20 -20.73
N GLU A 579 -5.00 -17.03 -19.42
CA GLU A 579 -4.49 -15.87 -18.71
C GLU A 579 -3.15 -16.18 -18.02
N PRO A 580 -2.01 -15.62 -18.48
CA PRO A 580 -0.70 -15.84 -17.85
C PRO A 580 -0.69 -15.44 -16.37
N THR A 581 -1.54 -14.50 -15.96
CA THR A 581 -1.64 -14.08 -14.56
C THR A 581 -2.28 -15.12 -13.65
N LEU A 582 -3.02 -16.10 -14.19
CA LEU A 582 -3.55 -17.23 -13.41
C LEU A 582 -2.41 -18.12 -12.86
N LYS A 583 -1.31 -18.26 -13.62
CA LYS A 583 -0.11 -18.98 -13.16
C LYS A 583 0.50 -18.32 -11.92
N ILE A 584 0.44 -17.00 -11.84
CA ILE A 584 0.94 -16.21 -10.71
C ILE A 584 0.02 -16.39 -9.48
N ALA A 585 -1.30 -16.38 -9.68
CA ALA A 585 -2.27 -16.65 -8.60
C ALA A 585 -2.06 -18.05 -8.00
N HIS A 586 -1.88 -19.08 -8.84
CA HIS A 586 -1.56 -20.42 -8.36
C HIS A 586 -0.16 -20.53 -7.71
N GLU A 587 0.83 -19.77 -8.18
CA GLU A 587 2.14 -19.68 -7.52
C GLU A 587 1.99 -19.16 -6.08
N LEU A 588 1.20 -18.11 -5.87
CA LEU A 588 0.89 -17.55 -4.55
C LEU A 588 0.17 -18.55 -3.64
N GLU A 589 -0.87 -19.21 -4.14
CA GLU A 589 -1.61 -20.21 -3.36
C GLU A 589 -0.70 -21.38 -2.92
N ARG A 590 0.13 -21.91 -3.84
CA ARG A 590 1.09 -22.98 -3.52
C ARG A 590 2.12 -22.52 -2.51
N TYR A 591 2.60 -21.27 -2.62
CA TYR A 591 3.56 -20.69 -1.70
C TYR A 591 3.05 -20.69 -0.25
N TYR A 592 1.87 -20.13 0.00
CA TYR A 592 1.32 -20.03 1.35
C TYR A 592 1.11 -21.43 1.96
N ASN A 593 0.51 -22.34 1.20
CA ASN A 593 0.30 -23.73 1.64
C ASN A 593 1.62 -24.45 1.96
N SER A 594 2.64 -24.30 1.10
CA SER A 594 3.94 -24.93 1.30
C SER A 594 4.68 -24.38 2.52
N ARG A 595 4.58 -23.07 2.77
CA ARG A 595 5.25 -22.41 3.89
C ARG A 595 4.73 -22.91 5.24
N TYR A 596 3.41 -23.06 5.38
CA TYR A 596 2.79 -23.58 6.59
C TYR A 596 3.22 -25.03 6.87
N ASN A 597 3.20 -25.89 5.84
CA ASN A 597 3.66 -27.27 5.97
C ASN A 597 5.14 -27.39 6.34
N TYR A 598 5.98 -26.48 5.83
CA TYR A 598 7.39 -26.42 6.22
C TYR A 598 7.57 -25.98 7.68
N GLN A 599 6.76 -25.03 8.18
CA GLN A 599 6.80 -24.59 9.58
C GLN A 599 6.42 -25.71 10.55
N LEU A 600 5.46 -26.56 10.20
CA LEU A 600 5.07 -27.72 11.01
C LEU A 600 6.18 -28.79 11.12
N ASN A 601 7.02 -28.90 10.09
CA ASN A 601 8.09 -29.90 10.00
C ASN A 601 9.44 -29.43 10.57
N LEU A 602 9.52 -28.20 11.08
CA LEU A 602 10.70 -27.77 11.82
C LEU A 602 10.75 -28.52 13.16
N PRO A 603 11.90 -29.12 13.53
CA PRO A 603 12.03 -29.83 14.80
C PRO A 603 11.71 -28.85 15.93
N LYS A 604 10.64 -29.13 16.68
CA LYS A 604 10.31 -28.38 17.90
C LYS A 604 11.50 -28.53 18.85
N LYS A 605 12.24 -27.44 19.08
CA LYS A 605 13.25 -27.40 20.14
C LYS A 605 12.53 -27.73 21.45
N LYS A 606 12.91 -28.87 22.06
CA LYS A 606 12.58 -29.19 23.44
C LYS A 606 13.43 -28.35 24.38
#